data_AF-A0A651GQJ2-F1
#
_entry.id   AF-A0A651GQJ2-F1
#
_cell.length_a   1.000
_cell.length_b   1.000
_cell.length_c   1.000
_cell.angle_alpha   90.00
_cell.angle_beta   90.00
_cell.angle_gamma   90.00
#
_symmetry.space_group_name_H-M   'P 1'
#
loop_
_entity.id
_entity.type
_entity.pdbx_description
1 polymer ?
#
loop_
_entity_poly.entity_id
_entity_poly.type
_entity_poly.pdbx_seq_one_letter_code
_entity_poly.pdbx_strand_id
1 'polypeptide(L)'
;DGDLTAPHGADEPIHDPRRLFVEGFVVTSLIVCVGPLAILGSLQDGLTDGFELLAVKSMLDGFAALAFASVLGIGVAFAALPLLLLQGSITLAAVALQSVLTPPMLAGLSATGGFLVMAIGVRLLDLRPIRVANLLPSLVLAPLVIGLWP
;
A
#
# COMPACT_ATOMS: atom_id res chain seq x y z
N ASP A 1 7.84 19.16 -56.21
CA ASP A 1 7.10 17.88 -56.14
C ASP A 1 7.98 16.87 -55.43
N GLY A 2 7.87 16.80 -54.10
CA GLY A 2 7.15 15.72 -53.41
C GLY A 2 8.20 14.61 -53.12
N ASP A 3 8.46 14.15 -51.92
CA ASP A 3 7.57 13.91 -50.79
C ASP A 3 8.47 13.51 -49.60
N LEU A 4 7.85 13.47 -48.43
CA LEU A 4 8.39 13.61 -47.09
C LEU A 4 9.52 12.67 -46.62
N THR A 5 10.33 13.24 -45.74
CA THR A 5 10.76 12.68 -44.45
C THR A 5 9.83 11.56 -43.95
N ALA A 6 10.14 10.30 -44.25
CA ALA A 6 9.56 9.19 -43.52
C ALA A 6 10.24 9.13 -42.15
N PRO A 7 9.52 9.31 -41.02
CA PRO A 7 10.08 8.94 -39.73
C PRO A 7 10.29 7.42 -39.72
N HIS A 8 11.54 7.02 -39.51
CA HIS A 8 11.97 5.63 -39.35
C HIS A 8 11.48 5.02 -38.01
N GLY A 9 10.16 4.97 -37.82
CA GLY A 9 9.50 4.34 -36.68
C GLY A 9 8.58 3.18 -37.08
N ALA A 10 8.74 2.64 -38.30
CA ALA A 10 7.77 1.75 -38.92
C ALA A 10 7.96 0.25 -38.63
N ASP A 11 8.83 -0.14 -37.69
CA ASP A 11 9.09 -1.55 -37.34
C ASP A 11 9.21 -1.78 -35.82
N GLU A 12 8.49 -1.01 -34.98
CA GLU A 12 8.36 -1.41 -33.57
C GLU A 12 7.33 -2.55 -33.48
N PRO A 13 7.71 -3.78 -33.10
CA PRO A 13 6.74 -4.86 -32.95
C PRO A 13 5.72 -4.47 -31.89
N ILE A 14 4.44 -4.46 -32.27
CA ILE A 14 3.29 -3.97 -31.47
C ILE A 14 3.06 -4.79 -30.16
N HIS A 15 3.89 -5.80 -29.87
CA HIS A 15 3.96 -6.49 -28.58
C HIS A 15 5.41 -6.91 -28.29
N ASP A 16 6.17 -6.08 -27.56
CA ASP A 16 7.39 -6.54 -26.87
C ASP A 16 7.00 -7.17 -25.53
N PRO A 17 7.12 -8.52 -25.38
CA PRO A 17 6.75 -9.21 -24.14
C PRO A 17 7.54 -8.72 -22.92
N ARG A 18 8.76 -8.22 -23.12
CA ARG A 18 9.59 -7.67 -22.04
C ARG A 18 9.01 -6.36 -21.52
N ARG A 19 8.52 -5.51 -22.42
CA ARG A 19 7.90 -4.23 -22.07
C ARG A 19 6.63 -4.45 -21.27
N LEU A 20 5.76 -5.35 -21.71
CA LEU A 20 4.54 -5.75 -20.98
C LEU A 20 4.86 -6.32 -19.59
N PHE A 21 5.88 -7.17 -19.48
CA PHE A 21 6.33 -7.69 -18.19
C PHE A 21 6.77 -6.58 -17.23
N VAL A 22 7.67 -5.70 -17.69
CA VAL A 22 8.20 -4.60 -16.87
C VAL A 22 7.10 -3.64 -16.47
N GLU A 23 6.21 -3.28 -17.40
CA GLU A 23 5.07 -2.42 -17.16
C GLU A 23 4.10 -3.04 -16.16
N GLY A 24 3.72 -4.30 -16.35
CA GLY A 24 2.88 -5.07 -15.42
C GLY A 24 3.45 -5.13 -14.01
N PHE A 25 4.76 -5.38 -13.89
CA PHE A 25 5.47 -5.40 -12.61
C PHE A 25 5.45 -4.01 -11.95
N VAL A 26 5.90 -2.97 -12.63
CA VAL A 26 6.08 -1.63 -12.05
C VAL A 26 4.73 -0.99 -11.71
N VAL A 27 3.78 -1.00 -12.64
CA VAL A 27 2.45 -0.38 -12.44
C VAL A 27 1.73 -1.04 -11.27
N THR A 28 1.67 -2.38 -11.26
CA THR A 28 1.00 -3.09 -10.17
C THR A 28 1.70 -2.83 -8.84
N SER A 29 3.03 -2.89 -8.79
CA SER A 29 3.80 -2.66 -7.56
C SER A 29 3.53 -1.28 -6.97
N LEU A 30 3.51 -0.24 -7.80
CA LEU A 30 3.22 1.12 -7.34
C LEU A 30 1.80 1.25 -6.80
N ILE A 31 0.82 0.64 -7.48
CA ILE A 31 -0.59 0.71 -7.06
C ILE A 31 -0.80 -0.01 -5.71
N VAL A 32 -0.26 -1.22 -5.55
CA VAL A 32 -0.47 -2.01 -4.33
C VAL A 32 0.33 -1.45 -3.14
N CYS A 33 1.52 -0.86 -3.36
CA CYS A 33 2.40 -0.42 -2.28
C CYS A 33 2.10 1.01 -1.76
N VAL A 34 1.57 1.92 -2.58
CA VAL A 34 1.48 3.36 -2.21
C VAL A 34 0.24 3.70 -1.34
N GLY A 35 -0.60 2.72 -1.03
CA GLY A 35 -1.83 2.93 -0.26
C GLY A 35 -1.60 3.19 1.25
N PRO A 36 -2.33 4.14 1.87
CA PRO A 36 -2.26 4.35 3.33
C PRO A 36 -2.67 3.11 4.14
N LEU A 37 -3.52 2.24 3.56
CA LEU A 37 -3.88 0.95 4.12
C LEU A 37 -2.71 -0.02 4.23
N ALA A 38 -1.73 0.04 3.31
CA ALA A 38 -0.55 -0.82 3.40
C ALA A 38 0.28 -0.45 4.64
N ILE A 39 0.49 0.84 4.88
CA ILE A 39 1.25 1.33 6.04
C ILE A 39 0.49 1.07 7.34
N LEU A 40 -0.77 1.52 7.44
CA LEU A 40 -1.58 1.36 8.64
C LEU A 40 -1.81 -0.12 8.98
N GLY A 41 -2.13 -0.93 7.98
CA GLY A 41 -2.34 -2.36 8.16
C GLY A 41 -1.08 -3.04 8.69
N SER A 42 0.08 -2.83 8.05
CA SER A 42 1.33 -3.50 8.46
C SER A 42 1.76 -3.08 9.87
N LEU A 43 1.52 -1.82 10.23
CA LEU A 43 1.79 -1.32 11.57
C LEU A 43 0.85 -1.95 12.60
N GLN A 44 -0.45 -2.05 12.32
CA GLN A 44 -1.41 -2.68 13.24
C GLN A 44 -1.12 -4.17 13.41
N ASP A 45 -0.83 -4.89 12.33
CA ASP A 45 -0.48 -6.30 12.36
C ASP A 45 0.77 -6.56 13.22
N GLY A 46 1.76 -5.66 13.16
CA GLY A 46 2.97 -5.79 13.97
C GLY A 46 2.87 -5.24 15.40
N LEU A 47 1.88 -4.41 15.73
CA LEU A 47 1.71 -3.80 17.07
C LEU A 47 0.57 -4.42 17.89
N THR A 48 -0.39 -5.06 17.24
CA THR A 48 -1.61 -5.61 17.83
C THR A 48 -1.85 -7.03 17.32
N ASP A 49 -2.71 -7.80 17.98
CA ASP A 49 -3.07 -9.17 17.53
C ASP A 49 -4.02 -9.20 16.30
N GLY A 50 -4.11 -8.11 15.51
CA GLY A 50 -5.12 -7.94 14.47
C GLY A 50 -4.56 -7.74 13.06
N PHE A 51 -4.96 -8.62 12.12
CA PHE A 51 -4.59 -8.53 10.70
C PHE A 51 -5.76 -8.12 9.78
N GLU A 52 -6.88 -7.67 10.35
CA GLU A 52 -8.13 -7.41 9.61
C GLU A 52 -7.95 -6.40 8.46
N LEU A 53 -7.15 -5.34 8.67
CA LEU A 53 -6.83 -4.39 7.61
C LEU A 53 -6.01 -5.00 6.47
N LEU A 54 -5.06 -5.89 6.80
CA LEU A 54 -4.30 -6.65 5.81
C LEU A 54 -5.21 -7.61 5.03
N ALA A 55 -6.17 -8.23 5.71
CA ALA A 55 -7.14 -9.11 5.08
C ALA A 55 -8.01 -8.34 4.07
N VAL A 56 -8.57 -7.19 4.47
CA VAL A 56 -9.36 -6.34 3.56
C VAL A 56 -8.49 -5.85 2.39
N LYS A 57 -7.26 -5.40 2.66
CA LYS A 57 -6.31 -4.95 1.62
C LYS A 57 -5.97 -6.07 0.64
N SER A 58 -5.65 -7.27 1.12
CA SER A 58 -5.26 -8.39 0.26
C SER A 58 -6.39 -8.88 -0.62
N MET A 59 -7.64 -8.82 -0.14
CA MET A 59 -8.82 -9.05 -0.99
C MET A 59 -8.90 -8.01 -2.12
N LEU A 60 -8.78 -6.72 -1.81
CA LEU A 60 -8.83 -5.64 -2.80
C LEU A 60 -7.67 -5.73 -3.82
N ASP A 61 -6.45 -5.97 -3.34
CA ASP A 61 -5.27 -6.14 -4.18
C ASP A 61 -5.37 -7.39 -5.05
N GLY A 62 -5.98 -8.47 -4.56
CA GLY A 62 -6.23 -9.68 -5.33
C GLY A 62 -7.15 -9.43 -6.53
N PHE A 63 -8.25 -8.70 -6.32
CA PHE A 63 -9.12 -8.27 -7.43
C PHE A 63 -8.39 -7.35 -8.41
N ALA A 64 -7.61 -6.39 -7.90
CA ALA A 64 -6.81 -5.50 -8.74
C ALA A 64 -5.75 -6.27 -9.56
N ALA A 65 -5.06 -7.23 -8.94
CA ALA A 65 -4.07 -8.07 -9.59
C ALA A 65 -4.70 -8.95 -10.68
N LEU A 66 -5.89 -9.51 -10.46
CA LEU A 66 -6.60 -10.23 -11.52
C LEU A 66 -6.95 -9.32 -12.71
N ALA A 67 -7.44 -8.11 -12.44
CA ALA A 67 -7.75 -7.14 -13.49
C ALA A 67 -6.48 -6.72 -14.25
N PHE A 68 -5.40 -6.38 -13.55
CA PHE A 68 -4.14 -6.00 -14.20
C PHE A 68 -3.49 -7.17 -14.93
N ALA A 69 -3.54 -8.39 -14.40
CA ALA A 69 -2.97 -9.57 -15.06
C ALA A 69 -3.64 -9.86 -16.41
N SER A 70 -4.94 -9.54 -16.54
CA SER A 70 -5.67 -9.70 -17.80
C SER A 70 -5.20 -8.75 -18.92
N VAL A 71 -4.60 -7.61 -18.54
CA VAL A 71 -4.16 -6.55 -19.48
C VAL A 71 -2.64 -6.55 -19.66
N LEU A 72 -1.88 -6.70 -18.56
CA LEU A 72 -0.43 -6.53 -18.50
C LEU A 72 0.33 -7.88 -18.37
N GLY A 73 -0.39 -8.99 -18.21
CA GLY A 73 0.17 -10.33 -18.21
C GLY A 73 0.89 -10.73 -16.91
N ILE A 74 1.84 -11.66 -17.03
CA ILE A 74 2.48 -12.34 -15.90
C ILE A 74 3.33 -11.44 -15.00
N GLY A 75 3.75 -10.27 -15.49
CA GLY A 75 4.55 -9.31 -14.70
C GLY A 75 3.86 -8.86 -13.40
N VAL A 76 2.54 -8.90 -13.36
CA VAL A 76 1.71 -8.56 -12.20
C VAL A 76 1.99 -9.48 -11.00
N ALA A 77 2.22 -10.78 -11.23
CA ALA A 77 2.49 -11.72 -10.14
C ALA A 77 3.78 -11.38 -9.38
N PHE A 78 4.75 -10.75 -10.04
CA PHE A 78 6.00 -10.33 -9.42
C PHE A 78 5.84 -9.10 -8.53
N ALA A 79 4.72 -8.36 -8.62
CA ALA A 79 4.44 -7.24 -7.71
C ALA A 79 4.24 -7.68 -6.24
N ALA A 80 4.03 -8.97 -6.00
CA ALA A 80 4.03 -9.54 -4.65
C ALA A 80 5.39 -9.38 -3.94
N LEU A 81 6.51 -9.33 -4.68
CA LEU A 81 7.85 -9.15 -4.11
C LEU A 81 8.01 -7.78 -3.41
N PRO A 82 7.84 -6.63 -4.09
CA PRO A 82 7.94 -5.33 -3.44
C PRO A 82 6.87 -5.13 -2.37
N LEU A 83 5.66 -5.68 -2.56
CA LEU A 83 4.62 -5.67 -1.54
C LEU A 83 5.11 -6.37 -0.26
N LEU A 84 5.59 -7.61 -0.37
CA LEU A 84 6.08 -8.38 0.77
C LEU A 84 7.28 -7.71 1.44
N LEU A 85 8.20 -7.13 0.67
CA LEU A 85 9.36 -6.41 1.22
C LEU A 85 8.94 -5.15 1.98
N LEU A 86 8.07 -4.31 1.42
CA LEU A 86 7.64 -3.07 2.07
C LEU A 86 6.70 -3.34 3.26
N GLN A 87 5.62 -4.11 3.05
CA GLN A 87 4.66 -4.47 4.09
C GLN A 87 5.34 -5.29 5.20
N GLY A 88 6.10 -6.32 4.83
CA GLY A 88 6.79 -7.19 5.78
C GLY A 88 7.88 -6.47 6.59
N SER A 89 8.62 -5.53 5.98
CA SER A 89 9.60 -4.72 6.74
C SER A 89 8.93 -3.80 7.75
N ILE A 90 7.77 -3.20 7.41
CA ILE A 90 7.00 -2.37 8.35
C ILE A 90 6.46 -3.23 9.49
N THR A 91 5.85 -4.39 9.20
CA THR A 91 5.36 -5.32 10.22
C THR A 91 6.49 -5.76 11.15
N LEU A 92 7.65 -6.13 10.60
CA LEU A 92 8.79 -6.56 11.41
C LEU A 92 9.34 -5.42 12.30
N ALA A 93 9.43 -4.19 11.76
CA ALA A 93 9.83 -3.01 12.52
C ALA A 93 8.84 -2.69 13.65
N ALA A 94 7.54 -2.86 13.39
CA ALA A 94 6.48 -2.69 14.36
C ALA A 94 6.60 -3.71 15.51
N VAL A 95 6.80 -4.99 15.19
CA VAL A 95 7.03 -6.04 16.20
C VAL A 95 8.25 -5.70 17.08
N ALA A 96 9.35 -5.23 16.49
CA ALA A 96 10.52 -4.81 17.26
C ALA A 96 10.19 -3.65 18.23
N LEU A 97 9.30 -2.75 17.82
CA LEU A 97 8.88 -1.58 18.61
C LEU A 97 7.93 -1.92 19.76
N GLN A 98 7.24 -3.06 19.73
CA GLN A 98 6.34 -3.49 20.81
C GLN A 98 7.04 -3.52 22.18
N SER A 99 8.32 -3.90 22.22
CA SER A 99 9.11 -3.96 23.46
C SER A 99 9.31 -2.61 24.16
N VAL A 100 9.14 -1.51 23.43
CA VAL A 100 9.32 -0.14 23.92
C VAL A 100 7.99 0.52 24.31
N LEU A 101 6.86 -0.05 23.86
CA LEU A 101 5.53 0.53 24.06
C LEU A 101 4.91 0.06 25.38
N THR A 102 4.53 1.01 26.22
CA THR A 102 3.79 0.73 27.46
C THR A 102 2.30 0.47 27.19
N PRO A 103 1.56 -0.21 28.09
CA PRO A 103 0.12 -0.45 27.93
C PRO A 103 -0.72 0.81 27.59
N PRO A 104 -0.53 1.99 28.24
CA PRO A 104 -1.27 3.19 27.87
C PRO A 104 -0.89 3.73 26.48
N MET A 105 0.37 3.61 26.06
CA MET A 105 0.79 4.00 24.70
C MET A 105 0.14 3.12 23.64
N LEU A 106 0.05 1.80 23.90
CA LEU A 106 -0.60 0.85 23.00
C LEU A 106 -2.11 1.13 22.91
N ALA A 107 -2.77 1.47 24.03
CA ALA A 107 -4.17 1.86 24.02
C ALA A 107 -4.41 3.13 23.17
N GLY A 108 -3.54 4.14 23.29
CA GLY A 108 -3.60 5.35 22.45
C GLY A 108 -3.36 5.09 20.97
N LEU A 109 -2.40 4.19 20.66
CA LEU A 109 -2.15 3.71 19.31
C LEU A 109 -3.36 3.01 18.71
N SER A 110 -3.98 2.08 19.44
CA SER A 110 -5.17 1.35 19.00
C SER A 110 -6.38 2.27 18.80
N ALA A 111 -6.60 3.22 19.70
CA ALA A 111 -7.66 4.22 19.57
C ALA A 111 -7.48 5.09 18.31
N THR A 112 -6.26 5.57 18.09
CA THR A 112 -5.91 6.37 16.90
C THR A 112 -6.04 5.53 15.63
N GLY A 113 -5.52 4.30 15.66
CA GLY A 113 -5.64 3.33 14.58
C GLY A 113 -7.08 3.07 14.18
N GLY A 114 -7.96 2.77 15.15
CA GLY A 114 -9.39 2.57 14.89
C GLY A 114 -10.08 3.79 14.27
N PHE A 115 -9.72 5.01 14.68
CA PHE A 115 -10.22 6.23 14.03
C PHE A 115 -9.73 6.35 12.58
N LEU A 116 -8.47 6.03 12.30
CA LEU A 116 -7.98 5.97 10.91
C LEU A 116 -8.70 4.90 10.10
N VAL A 117 -9.00 3.72 10.66
CA VAL A 117 -9.80 2.69 9.98
C VAL A 117 -11.18 3.23 9.62
N MET A 118 -11.84 3.92 10.55
CA MET A 118 -13.14 4.55 10.28
C MET A 118 -13.02 5.59 9.15
N ALA A 119 -11.98 6.42 9.17
CA ALA A 119 -11.72 7.40 8.12
C ALA A 119 -11.47 6.75 6.75
N ILE A 120 -10.80 5.60 6.72
CA ILE A 120 -10.62 4.80 5.50
C ILE A 120 -11.96 4.26 5.02
N GLY A 121 -12.79 3.68 5.89
CA GLY A 121 -14.11 3.20 5.53
C GLY A 121 -14.98 4.29 4.89
N VAL A 122 -15.00 5.48 5.49
CA VAL A 122 -15.70 6.66 4.94
C VAL A 122 -15.14 7.06 3.57
N ARG A 123 -13.82 6.97 3.38
CA ARG A 123 -13.17 7.28 2.10
C ARG A 123 -13.48 6.23 1.03
N LEU A 124 -13.51 4.94 1.39
CA LEU A 124 -13.82 3.83 0.49
C LEU A 124 -15.27 3.85 0.02
N LEU A 125 -16.20 4.23 0.90
CA LEU A 125 -17.61 4.46 0.55
C LEU A 125 -17.84 5.78 -0.23
N ASP A 126 -16.77 6.53 -0.51
CA ASP A 126 -16.76 7.83 -1.17
C ASP A 126 -17.73 8.87 -0.58
N LEU A 127 -18.06 8.74 0.70
CA LEU A 127 -18.92 9.70 1.41
C LEU A 127 -18.21 11.03 1.64
N ARG A 128 -16.90 10.98 1.87
CA ARG A 128 -16.07 12.18 2.07
C ARG A 128 -14.63 11.97 1.60
N PRO A 129 -14.02 12.95 0.91
CA PRO A 129 -12.61 12.89 0.54
C PRO A 129 -11.72 13.18 1.76
N ILE A 130 -11.40 12.14 2.53
CA ILE A 130 -10.44 12.20 3.64
C ILE A 130 -9.05 11.79 3.13
N ARG A 131 -8.05 12.66 3.32
CA ARG A 131 -6.65 12.36 3.00
C ARG A 131 -6.02 11.56 4.14
N VAL A 132 -6.37 10.27 4.23
CA VAL A 132 -5.91 9.39 5.32
C VAL A 132 -4.38 9.32 5.42
N ALA A 133 -3.67 9.39 4.29
CA ALA A 133 -2.20 9.42 4.28
C ALA A 133 -1.63 10.56 5.14
N ASN A 134 -2.30 11.72 5.19
CA ASN A 134 -1.90 12.86 6.01
C ASN A 134 -2.18 12.65 7.50
N LEU A 135 -3.02 11.68 7.85
CA LEU A 135 -3.34 11.30 9.22
C LEU A 135 -2.41 10.22 9.76
N LEU A 136 -1.68 9.49 8.90
CA LEU A 136 -0.74 8.44 9.34
C LEU A 136 0.29 8.91 10.39
N PRO A 137 0.85 10.15 10.34
CA PRO A 137 1.75 10.64 11.38
C PRO A 137 1.14 10.64 12.78
N SER A 138 -0.19 10.67 12.91
CA SER A 138 -0.85 10.64 14.22
C SER A 138 -0.62 9.32 14.95
N LEU A 139 -0.35 8.21 14.25
CA LEU A 139 0.02 6.92 14.86
C LEU A 139 1.34 7.02 15.64
N VAL A 140 2.28 7.85 15.18
CA VAL A 140 3.54 8.07 15.91
C VAL A 140 3.34 9.12 17.01
N LEU A 141 2.53 10.15 16.75
CA LEU A 141 2.28 11.22 17.72
C LEU A 141 1.51 10.73 18.96
N ALA A 142 0.52 9.84 18.81
CA ALA A 142 -0.28 9.34 19.93
C ALA A 142 0.55 8.69 21.06
N PRO A 143 1.42 7.69 20.80
CA PRO A 143 2.25 7.10 21.84
C PRO A 143 3.32 8.08 22.35
N LEU A 144 3.84 8.99 21.51
CA LEU A 144 4.80 10.01 21.93
C LEU A 144 4.20 11.00 22.94
N VAL A 145 2.97 11.47 22.70
CA VAL A 145 2.29 12.39 23.62
C VAL A 145 2.00 11.71 24.95
N ILE A 146 1.55 10.45 24.95
CA ILE A 146 1.28 9.68 26.17
C ILE A 146 2.58 9.39 26.93
N GLY A 147 3.68 9.09 26.22
CA GLY A 147 4.98 8.90 26.85
C GLY A 147 5.57 10.18 27.46
N LEU A 148 5.23 11.35 26.91
CA LEU A 148 5.70 12.66 27.39
C LEU A 148 4.84 13.22 28.53
N TRP A 149 3.55 12.91 28.53
CA TRP A 149 2.58 13.27 29.57
C TRP A 149 2.01 11.99 30.21
N PRO A 150 2.79 11.32 31.06
CA PRO A 150 2.39 10.06 31.69
C PRO A 150 1.19 10.20 32.63
#